data_AF-A0AAD6VQZ2-F1
#
_entry.id   AF-A0AAD6VQZ2-F1
#
_cell.length_a   1.000
_cell.length_b   1.000
_cell.length_c   1.000
_cell.angle_alpha   90.00
_cell.angle_beta   90.00
_cell.angle_gamma   90.00
#
_symmetry.space_group_name_H-M   'P 1'
#
loop_
_entity.id
_entity.type
_entity.pdbx_description
1 polymer ?
#
loop_
_entity_poly.entity_id
_entity_poly.type
_entity_poly.pdbx_seq_one_letter_code
_entity_poly.pdbx_strand_id
1 'polypeptide(L)'
;MRSRKSRALPKRYVNDPPQPPPPADIHRDPAPEPVEPAPADAEILPPPAPFWYRTDPNADSYYKVYPRRPTHDPDNDVTIDDLCQLSGLLAVEKAPLATQALPMFFPFANQTVAWLMSWFYRTPRLSLASLDKLVHDVILRPGFDKDDLNDFVAVTEQHRLDNSPDTPPGEPPSGWSRGSVTLKIP
;
A
#
# COMPACT_ATOMS: atom_id res chain seq x y z
N MET A 1 36.23 32.14 27.70
CA MET A 1 35.61 30.81 27.48
C MET A 1 34.10 31.00 27.29
N ARG A 2 33.54 30.76 26.09
CA ARG A 2 32.08 30.86 25.85
C ARG A 2 31.48 29.45 25.78
N SER A 3 30.51 29.20 26.65
CA SER A 3 29.78 27.94 26.80
C SER A 3 28.90 27.64 25.57
N ARG A 4 29.01 26.42 25.02
CA ARG A 4 28.15 25.91 23.95
C ARG A 4 26.83 25.43 24.58
N LYS A 5 25.75 26.21 24.42
CA LYS A 5 24.39 25.71 24.69
C LYS A 5 23.95 24.79 23.55
N SER A 6 23.70 23.52 23.86
CA SER A 6 23.11 22.54 22.95
C SER A 6 21.71 23.00 22.54
N ARG A 7 21.44 23.06 21.23
CA ARG A 7 20.09 23.31 20.72
C ARG A 7 19.26 22.04 20.87
N ALA A 8 18.20 22.10 21.67
CA ALA A 8 17.21 21.04 21.74
C ALA A 8 16.30 21.07 20.50
N LEU A 9 15.94 19.90 19.99
CA LEU A 9 15.04 19.77 18.85
C LEU A 9 13.59 20.13 19.25
N PRO A 10 12.80 20.74 18.36
CA PRO A 10 11.39 21.04 18.61
C PRO A 10 10.58 19.79 18.95
N LYS A 11 9.63 19.90 19.90
CA LYS A 11 8.78 18.80 20.41
C LYS A 11 8.18 17.88 19.34
N ARG A 12 7.85 18.40 18.15
CA ARG A 12 7.28 17.62 17.03
C ARG A 12 8.20 16.53 16.46
N TYR A 13 9.50 16.57 16.76
CA TYR A 13 10.49 15.59 16.30
C TYR A 13 10.85 14.57 17.37
N VAL A 14 10.18 14.60 18.53
CA VAL A 14 10.32 13.58 19.57
C VAL A 14 9.30 12.48 19.26
N ASN A 15 9.79 11.34 18.76
CA ASN A 15 8.96 10.14 18.60
C ASN A 15 8.85 9.46 19.97
N ASP A 16 7.92 9.94 20.81
CA ASP A 16 7.56 9.23 22.03
C ASP A 16 6.69 8.03 21.65
N PRO A 17 7.11 6.78 21.93
CA PRO A 17 6.27 5.62 21.70
C PRO A 17 4.99 5.74 22.55
N PRO A 18 3.84 5.26 22.07
CA PRO A 18 2.61 5.26 22.85
C PRO A 18 2.85 4.50 24.15
N GLN A 19 2.34 5.05 25.27
CA GLN A 19 2.43 4.38 26.56
C GLN A 19 1.80 2.99 26.45
N PRO A 20 2.44 1.94 27.00
CA PRO A 20 1.81 0.63 27.07
C PRO A 20 0.50 0.76 27.86
N PRO A 21 -0.55 0.01 27.48
CA PRO A 21 -1.78 -0.02 28.25
C PRO A 21 -1.46 -0.45 29.70
N PRO A 22 -2.21 0.06 30.70
CA PRO A 22 -2.06 -0.42 32.06
C PRO A 22 -2.22 -1.95 32.09
N PRO A 23 -1.46 -2.66 32.94
CA PRO A 23 -1.64 -4.10 33.12
C PRO A 23 -3.11 -4.38 33.39
N ALA A 24 -3.71 -5.33 32.66
CA ALA A 24 -5.07 -5.74 32.95
C ALA A 24 -5.15 -6.18 34.42
N ASP A 25 -6.14 -5.66 35.15
CA ASP A 25 -6.44 -6.12 36.50
C ASP A 25 -6.87 -7.58 36.39
N ILE A 26 -5.91 -8.50 36.58
CA ILE A 26 -6.21 -9.90 36.84
C ILE A 26 -6.95 -9.89 38.17
N HIS A 27 -8.26 -10.15 38.12
CA HIS A 27 -9.08 -10.35 39.30
C HIS A 27 -8.45 -11.51 40.08
N ARG A 28 -7.65 -11.19 41.09
CA ARG A 28 -7.16 -12.17 42.06
C ARG A 28 -8.35 -12.52 42.92
N ASP A 29 -8.82 -13.76 42.83
CA ASP A 29 -9.71 -14.33 43.84
C ASP A 29 -9.18 -14.00 45.24
N PRO A 30 -10.07 -13.70 46.21
CA PRO A 30 -9.66 -13.34 47.55
C PRO A 30 -8.83 -14.47 48.16
N ALA A 31 -7.69 -14.10 48.73
CA ALA A 31 -6.78 -15.01 49.40
C ALA A 31 -7.52 -15.85 50.46
N PRO A 32 -7.28 -17.17 50.56
CA PRO A 32 -7.79 -17.94 51.68
C PRO A 32 -7.21 -17.40 52.99
N GLU A 33 -8.05 -17.35 54.03
CA GLU A 33 -7.69 -16.86 55.37
C GLU A 33 -6.49 -17.61 55.98
N PRO A 34 -5.72 -16.99 56.89
CA PRO A 34 -4.51 -17.60 57.45
C PRO A 34 -4.89 -18.78 58.34
N VAL A 35 -4.47 -19.98 57.95
CA VAL A 35 -4.49 -21.17 58.82
C VAL A 35 -3.28 -21.11 59.75
N GLU A 36 -3.56 -21.32 61.04
CA GLU A 36 -2.66 -21.43 62.20
C GLU A 36 -1.35 -22.21 61.90
N PRO A 37 -0.19 -21.89 62.51
CA PRO A 37 1.06 -22.53 62.17
C PRO A 37 1.15 -23.93 62.81
N ALA A 38 1.11 -24.97 61.98
CA ALA A 38 1.54 -26.32 62.34
C ALA A 38 3.07 -26.45 62.21
N PRO A 39 3.74 -27.31 63.01
CA PRO A 39 5.15 -27.16 63.35
C PRO A 39 6.10 -27.45 62.19
N ALA A 40 7.24 -26.78 62.24
CA ALA A 40 8.39 -26.96 61.37
C ALA A 40 8.89 -28.41 61.43
N ASP A 41 8.78 -29.10 60.29
CA ASP A 41 9.74 -30.06 59.74
C ASP A 41 9.03 -30.89 58.67
N ALA A 42 8.82 -30.29 57.50
CA ALA A 42 8.53 -31.03 56.28
C ALA A 42 9.45 -30.46 55.20
N GLU A 43 10.32 -31.31 54.65
CA GLU A 43 11.06 -31.03 53.42
C GLU A 43 10.10 -30.44 52.38
N ILE A 44 10.26 -29.15 52.09
CA ILE A 44 9.52 -28.49 51.01
C ILE A 44 10.11 -29.03 49.70
N LEU A 45 9.53 -30.12 49.20
CA LEU A 45 9.73 -30.54 47.81
C LEU A 45 9.41 -29.33 46.91
N PRO A 46 10.26 -29.00 45.92
CA PRO A 46 9.92 -27.97 44.95
C PRO A 46 8.59 -28.34 44.29
N PRO A 47 7.69 -27.38 44.02
CA PRO A 47 6.42 -27.67 43.39
C PRO A 47 6.68 -28.47 42.11
N PRO A 48 5.95 -29.56 41.85
CA PRO A 48 6.16 -30.37 40.67
C PRO A 48 6.07 -29.45 39.45
N ALA A 49 7.07 -29.53 38.57
CA ALA A 49 7.10 -28.72 37.36
C ALA A 49 5.77 -28.91 36.61
N PRO A 50 5.10 -27.82 36.18
CA PRO A 50 3.84 -27.94 35.48
C PRO A 50 4.05 -28.82 34.25
N PHE A 51 3.28 -29.91 34.16
CA PHE A 51 3.33 -30.82 33.02
C PHE A 51 2.66 -30.14 31.83
N TRP A 52 3.47 -29.70 30.86
CA TRP A 52 2.96 -29.10 29.63
C TRP A 52 2.73 -30.18 28.58
N TYR A 53 1.52 -30.21 28.01
CA TYR A 53 1.18 -31.06 26.89
C TYR A 53 1.53 -30.37 25.57
N ARG A 54 2.35 -31.02 24.74
CA ARG A 54 2.74 -30.55 23.42
C ARG A 54 2.00 -31.35 22.34
N THR A 55 1.40 -30.67 21.38
CA THR A 55 0.78 -31.33 20.22
C THR A 55 1.81 -31.77 19.19
N ASP A 56 1.43 -32.67 18.30
CA ASP A 56 2.21 -32.96 17.11
C ASP A 56 2.31 -31.72 16.22
N PRO A 57 3.44 -31.53 15.52
CA PRO A 57 3.62 -30.42 14.60
C PRO A 57 2.74 -30.58 13.35
N ASN A 58 2.20 -29.47 12.84
CA ASN A 58 1.49 -29.43 11.57
C ASN A 58 2.46 -29.51 10.36
N ALA A 59 1.94 -29.45 9.13
CA ALA A 59 2.72 -29.53 7.90
C ALA A 59 3.85 -28.46 7.82
N ASP A 60 3.66 -27.33 8.48
CA ASP A 60 4.60 -26.21 8.54
C ASP A 60 5.48 -26.22 9.82
N SER A 61 5.53 -27.36 10.53
CA SER A 61 6.34 -27.58 11.73
C SER A 61 5.93 -26.77 12.98
N TYR A 62 4.75 -26.13 12.99
CA TYR A 62 4.20 -25.45 14.15
C TYR A 62 3.48 -26.42 15.08
N TYR A 63 3.66 -26.25 16.39
CA TYR A 63 3.00 -27.05 17.43
C TYR A 63 2.48 -26.15 18.55
N LYS A 64 1.45 -26.60 19.26
CA LYS A 64 0.83 -25.86 20.36
C LYS A 64 1.21 -26.50 21.70
N VAL A 65 1.35 -25.68 22.75
CA VAL A 65 1.71 -26.11 24.11
C VAL A 65 0.62 -25.67 25.07
N TYR A 66 0.07 -26.63 25.82
CA TYR A 66 -1.05 -26.42 26.72
C TYR A 66 -0.72 -26.89 28.14
N PRO A 67 -1.28 -26.25 29.19
CA PRO A 67 -1.12 -26.71 30.57
C PRO A 67 -1.77 -28.07 30.85
N ARG A 68 -2.76 -28.47 30.03
CA ARG A 68 -3.46 -29.75 30.10
C ARG A 68 -3.75 -30.23 28.68
N ARG A 69 -3.92 -31.54 28.51
CA ARG A 69 -4.30 -32.12 27.21
C ARG A 69 -5.65 -31.53 26.76
N PRO A 70 -5.71 -30.86 25.59
CA PRO A 70 -6.97 -30.31 25.09
C PRO A 70 -7.95 -31.43 24.74
N THR A 71 -9.22 -31.26 25.13
CA THR A 71 -10.32 -32.16 24.73
C THR A 71 -10.95 -31.73 23.39
N HIS A 72 -10.79 -30.46 23.02
CA HIS A 72 -11.27 -29.85 21.79
C HIS A 72 -10.19 -28.91 21.22
N ASP A 73 -10.22 -28.62 19.91
CA ASP A 73 -9.30 -27.66 19.28
C ASP A 73 -9.85 -26.23 19.47
N PRO A 74 -9.19 -25.37 20.29
CA PRO A 74 -9.68 -24.03 20.54
C PRO A 74 -9.74 -23.16 19.27
N ASP A 75 -8.97 -23.47 18.22
CA ASP A 75 -8.99 -22.67 17.00
C ASP A 75 -10.23 -22.97 16.13
N ASN A 76 -10.90 -24.10 16.34
CA ASN A 76 -12.05 -24.51 15.55
C ASN A 76 -13.35 -23.82 15.99
N ASP A 77 -13.41 -23.36 17.25
CA ASP A 77 -14.56 -22.64 17.82
C ASP A 77 -14.41 -21.12 17.79
N VAL A 78 -13.19 -20.62 17.51
CA VAL A 78 -12.91 -19.18 17.50
C VAL A 78 -13.37 -18.59 16.17
N THR A 79 -14.39 -17.74 16.24
CA THR A 79 -14.86 -17.00 15.07
C THR A 79 -14.04 -15.72 14.89
N ILE A 80 -14.10 -15.13 13.69
CA ILE A 80 -13.44 -13.84 13.40
C ILE A 80 -13.96 -12.74 14.35
N ASP A 81 -15.21 -12.83 14.80
CA ASP A 81 -15.80 -11.88 15.76
C ASP A 81 -15.12 -11.98 17.14
N ASP A 82 -14.72 -13.18 17.58
CA ASP A 82 -14.02 -13.39 18.85
C ASP A 82 -12.57 -12.85 18.83
N LEU A 83 -11.95 -12.83 17.64
CA LEU A 83 -10.58 -12.32 17.44
C LEU A 83 -10.53 -10.80 17.28
N CYS A 84 -11.63 -10.20 16.81
CA CYS A 84 -11.73 -8.77 16.59
C CYS A 84 -12.47 -8.10 17.75
N GLN A 85 -11.77 -7.27 18.54
CA GLN A 85 -12.40 -6.41 19.56
C GLN A 85 -13.40 -5.38 19.00
N LEU A 86 -13.53 -5.28 17.67
CA LEU A 86 -14.61 -4.53 17.02
C LEU A 86 -15.84 -5.43 16.78
N SER A 87 -16.47 -5.87 17.88
CA SER A 87 -17.83 -6.38 17.83
C SER A 87 -18.72 -5.30 17.24
N GLY A 88 -19.12 -5.46 15.98
CA GLY A 88 -19.90 -4.46 15.23
C GLY A 88 -19.48 -4.23 13.79
N LEU A 89 -18.26 -4.59 13.35
CA LEU A 89 -17.90 -4.49 11.92
C LEU A 89 -18.59 -5.54 11.06
N LEU A 90 -18.85 -6.72 11.63
CA LEU A 90 -19.55 -7.83 10.99
C LEU A 90 -21.02 -7.88 11.37
N ALA A 91 -21.44 -7.08 12.36
CA ALA A 91 -22.84 -6.80 12.56
C ALA A 91 -23.31 -6.10 11.30
N VAL A 92 -23.93 -6.88 10.40
CA VAL A 92 -24.74 -6.37 9.30
C VAL A 92 -25.97 -5.73 9.93
N GLU A 93 -25.78 -4.63 10.66
CA GLU A 93 -26.77 -3.59 10.62
C GLU A 93 -26.81 -3.20 9.15
N LYS A 94 -27.82 -3.73 8.46
CA LYS A 94 -28.40 -3.10 7.27
C LYS A 94 -28.92 -1.72 7.71
N ALA A 95 -28.03 -0.83 8.11
CA ALA A 95 -28.22 0.56 7.79
C ALA A 95 -28.54 0.55 6.30
N PRO A 96 -29.64 1.16 5.83
CA PRO A 96 -29.81 1.35 4.42
C PRO A 96 -28.57 2.15 4.00
N LEU A 97 -27.59 1.48 3.40
CA LEU A 97 -26.58 2.17 2.62
C LEU A 97 -27.44 2.91 1.63
N ALA A 98 -27.60 4.21 1.87
CA ALA A 98 -28.03 5.13 0.86
C ALA A 98 -27.03 4.88 -0.25
N THR A 99 -27.43 4.03 -1.20
CA THR A 99 -26.69 3.78 -2.42
C THR A 99 -26.91 5.07 -3.17
N GLN A 100 -26.18 6.11 -2.74
CA GLN A 100 -26.06 7.34 -3.48
C GLN A 100 -25.53 6.85 -4.82
N ALA A 101 -26.36 6.99 -5.84
CA ALA A 101 -26.02 6.59 -7.18
C ALA A 101 -24.81 7.45 -7.56
N LEU A 102 -23.62 6.89 -7.37
CA LEU A 102 -22.39 7.56 -7.71
C LEU A 102 -22.44 7.83 -9.22
N PRO A 103 -21.98 9.01 -9.67
CA PRO A 103 -21.94 9.29 -11.09
C PRO A 103 -21.07 8.23 -11.79
N MET A 104 -21.39 7.90 -13.05
CA MET A 104 -20.65 6.88 -13.81
C MET A 104 -19.15 7.18 -13.95
N PHE A 105 -18.73 8.43 -13.75
CA PHE A 105 -17.35 8.87 -13.83
C PHE A 105 -16.65 8.94 -12.46
N PHE A 106 -17.31 8.55 -11.36
CA PHE A 106 -16.65 8.43 -10.05
C PHE A 106 -15.48 7.42 -10.14
N PRO A 107 -14.30 7.69 -9.54
CA PRO A 107 -13.98 8.75 -8.58
C PRO A 107 -13.50 10.08 -9.19
N PHE A 108 -13.58 10.24 -10.51
CA PHE A 108 -13.05 11.42 -11.20
C PHE A 108 -14.01 12.62 -11.12
N ALA A 109 -13.48 13.83 -11.33
CA ALA A 109 -14.25 15.07 -11.20
C ALA A 109 -15.29 15.26 -12.32
N ASN A 110 -15.04 14.69 -13.51
CA ASN A 110 -15.95 14.75 -14.65
C ASN A 110 -15.70 13.58 -15.62
N GLN A 111 -16.59 13.42 -16.59
CA GLN A 111 -16.55 12.34 -17.58
C GLN A 111 -15.34 12.41 -18.52
N THR A 112 -14.91 13.61 -18.93
CA THR A 112 -13.74 13.80 -19.79
C THR A 112 -12.46 13.30 -19.13
N VAL A 113 -12.27 13.61 -17.85
CA VAL A 113 -11.14 13.12 -17.06
C VAL A 113 -11.21 11.61 -16.90
N ALA A 114 -12.40 11.05 -16.66
CA ALA A 114 -12.58 9.60 -16.57
C ALA A 114 -12.18 8.88 -17.88
N TRP A 115 -12.55 9.42 -19.04
CA TRP A 115 -12.15 8.87 -20.33
C TRP A 115 -10.65 8.97 -20.57
N LEU A 116 -10.06 10.12 -20.25
CA LEU A 116 -8.62 10.34 -20.40
C LEU A 116 -7.82 9.37 -19.50
N MET A 117 -8.22 9.23 -18.23
CA MET A 117 -7.60 8.29 -17.29
C MET A 117 -7.83 6.83 -17.69
N SER A 118 -9.02 6.49 -18.19
CA SER A 118 -9.31 5.14 -18.72
C SER A 118 -8.43 4.80 -19.94
N TRP A 119 -8.21 5.76 -20.84
CA TRP A 119 -7.27 5.59 -21.96
C TRP A 119 -5.82 5.41 -21.47
N PHE A 120 -5.39 6.23 -20.50
CA PHE A 120 -4.06 6.14 -19.91
C PHE A 120 -3.79 4.75 -19.30
N TYR A 121 -4.70 4.23 -18.48
CA TYR A 121 -4.52 2.92 -17.86
C TYR A 121 -4.58 1.74 -18.83
N ARG A 122 -5.21 1.90 -20.00
CA ARG A 122 -5.19 0.90 -21.08
C ARG A 122 -3.87 0.89 -21.85
N THR A 123 -3.09 1.96 -21.78
CA THR A 123 -1.86 2.12 -22.56
C THR A 123 -0.64 1.82 -21.71
N PRO A 124 0.06 0.71 -21.92
CA PRO A 124 1.27 0.42 -21.17
C PRO A 124 2.36 1.46 -21.49
N ARG A 125 3.22 1.75 -20.52
CA ARG A 125 4.44 2.60 -20.65
C ARG A 125 4.22 4.13 -20.67
N LEU A 126 3.00 4.63 -20.49
CA LEU A 126 2.79 6.07 -20.26
C LEU A 126 3.05 6.44 -18.80
N SER A 127 3.63 7.63 -18.58
CA SER A 127 3.82 8.20 -17.25
C SER A 127 2.78 9.28 -16.97
N LEU A 128 2.47 9.54 -15.70
CA LEU A 128 1.56 10.64 -15.33
C LEU A 128 2.06 12.00 -15.84
N ALA A 129 3.38 12.25 -15.79
CA ALA A 129 3.98 13.46 -16.34
C ALA A 129 3.79 13.57 -17.87
N SER A 130 3.79 12.44 -18.59
CA SER A 130 3.49 12.42 -20.03
C SER A 130 2.02 12.76 -20.29
N LEU A 131 1.12 12.33 -19.42
CA LEU A 131 -0.30 12.68 -19.50
C LEU A 131 -0.52 14.18 -19.27
N ASP A 132 0.13 14.75 -18.26
CA ASP A 132 0.08 16.20 -18.00
C ASP A 132 0.56 17.00 -19.21
N LYS A 133 1.66 16.57 -19.84
CA LYS A 133 2.17 17.19 -21.08
C LYS A 133 1.19 17.08 -22.23
N LEU A 134 0.53 15.94 -22.43
CA LEU A 134 -0.48 15.80 -23.48
C LEU A 134 -1.62 16.82 -23.29
N VAL A 135 -2.09 17.00 -22.05
CA VAL A 135 -3.18 17.95 -21.78
C VAL A 135 -2.73 19.39 -22.02
N HIS A 136 -1.60 19.80 -21.46
CA HIS A 136 -1.20 21.21 -21.47
C HIS A 136 -0.49 21.63 -22.76
N ASP A 137 0.35 20.76 -23.32
CA ASP A 137 1.19 21.10 -24.48
C ASP A 137 0.49 20.80 -25.81
N VAL A 138 -0.56 19.97 -25.81
CA VAL A 138 -1.31 19.60 -27.03
C VAL A 138 -2.76 20.05 -26.94
N ILE A 139 -3.56 19.49 -26.03
CA ILE A 139 -5.03 19.70 -26.02
C ILE A 139 -5.42 21.14 -25.66
N LEU A 140 -4.73 21.74 -24.69
CA LEU A 140 -4.99 23.11 -24.24
C LEU A 140 -4.18 24.16 -25.00
N ARG A 141 -3.39 23.76 -26.01
CA ARG A 141 -2.54 24.68 -26.75
C ARG A 141 -3.39 25.67 -27.56
N PRO A 142 -3.05 26.97 -27.58
CA PRO A 142 -3.71 27.94 -28.44
C PRO A 142 -3.62 27.51 -29.91
N GLY A 143 -4.78 27.39 -30.58
CA GLY A 143 -4.87 26.94 -31.96
C GLY A 143 -5.05 25.42 -32.14
N PHE A 144 -5.13 24.64 -31.06
CA PHE A 144 -5.57 23.25 -31.15
C PHE A 144 -7.06 23.19 -31.50
N ASP A 145 -7.38 22.59 -32.64
CA ASP A 145 -8.74 22.26 -33.03
C ASP A 145 -8.94 20.75 -32.96
N LYS A 146 -10.00 20.32 -32.27
CA LYS A 146 -10.34 18.90 -32.19
C LYS A 146 -10.88 18.38 -33.51
N ASP A 147 -11.46 19.27 -34.34
CA ASP A 147 -12.13 18.87 -35.58
C ASP A 147 -11.09 18.45 -36.65
N ASP A 148 -9.84 18.94 -36.53
CA ASP A 148 -8.70 18.49 -37.33
C ASP A 148 -8.31 17.02 -37.07
N LEU A 149 -8.78 16.42 -35.97
CA LEU A 149 -8.48 15.03 -35.62
C LEU A 149 -9.50 14.01 -36.17
N ASN A 150 -10.56 14.44 -36.85
CA ASN A 150 -11.62 13.54 -37.33
C ASN A 150 -11.09 12.46 -38.29
N ASP A 151 -10.14 12.82 -39.16
CA ASP A 151 -9.50 11.91 -40.11
C ASP A 151 -8.06 11.53 -39.71
N PHE A 152 -7.67 11.80 -38.46
CA PHE A 152 -6.31 11.56 -37.99
C PHE A 152 -6.00 10.06 -37.89
N VAL A 153 -4.91 9.65 -38.54
CA VAL A 153 -4.35 8.30 -38.45
C VAL A 153 -2.86 8.38 -38.15
N ALA A 154 -2.45 7.89 -36.98
CA ALA A 154 -1.07 7.99 -36.52
C ALA A 154 -0.05 7.37 -37.49
N VAL A 155 -0.39 6.24 -38.15
CA VAL A 155 0.49 5.59 -39.13
C VAL A 155 0.72 6.48 -40.36
N THR A 156 -0.32 7.18 -40.82
CA THR A 156 -0.22 8.09 -41.97
C THR A 156 0.65 9.29 -41.64
N GLU A 157 0.46 9.90 -40.46
CA GLU A 157 1.28 11.05 -40.04
C GLU A 157 2.73 10.65 -39.77
N GLN A 158 2.97 9.47 -39.19
CA GLN A 158 4.32 8.92 -39.06
C GLN A 158 4.96 8.71 -40.44
N HIS A 159 4.24 8.11 -41.38
CA HIS A 159 4.73 7.93 -42.75
C HIS A 159 5.02 9.28 -43.44
N ARG A 160 4.18 10.31 -43.24
CA ARG A 160 4.45 11.66 -43.76
C ARG A 160 5.72 12.27 -43.18
N LEU A 161 5.96 12.07 -41.89
CA LEU A 161 7.18 12.52 -41.22
C LEU A 161 8.42 11.79 -41.77
N ASP A 162 8.36 10.46 -41.89
CA ASP A 162 9.47 9.63 -42.37
C ASP A 162 9.83 9.93 -43.84
N ASN A 163 8.85 10.31 -44.66
CA ASN A 163 9.06 10.71 -46.06
C ASN A 163 9.24 12.23 -46.23
N SER A 164 9.30 13.00 -45.14
CA SER A 164 9.53 14.43 -45.25
C SER A 164 10.97 14.68 -45.72
N PRO A 165 11.19 15.63 -46.64
CA PRO A 165 12.53 15.96 -47.07
C PRO A 165 13.31 16.57 -45.89
N ASP A 166 14.47 16.00 -45.56
CA ASP A 166 15.38 16.50 -44.51
C ASP A 166 15.83 17.96 -44.73
N THR A 167 15.70 18.44 -45.97
CA THR A 167 16.11 19.79 -46.36
C THR A 167 14.87 20.56 -46.82
N PRO A 168 14.61 21.78 -46.27
CA PRO A 168 13.63 22.67 -46.87
C PRO A 168 13.98 22.93 -48.34
N PRO A 169 13.01 23.20 -49.22
CA PRO A 169 13.30 23.52 -50.61
C PRO A 169 14.04 24.87 -50.67
N GLY A 170 15.37 24.81 -50.73
CA GLY A 170 16.27 25.96 -50.72
C GLY A 170 17.56 25.62 -50.00
N GLU A 171 18.65 25.62 -50.78
CA GLU A 171 20.09 25.58 -50.45
C GLU A 171 20.54 24.93 -49.11
N PRO A 172 21.50 23.99 -49.13
CA PRO A 172 22.02 23.43 -47.89
C PRO A 172 22.54 24.56 -46.98
N PRO A 173 22.38 24.44 -45.65
CA PRO A 173 22.86 25.45 -44.71
C PRO A 173 24.34 25.77 -44.98
N SER A 174 24.66 27.07 -45.02
CA SER A 174 26.00 27.59 -45.33
C SER A 174 27.09 26.81 -44.60
N GLY A 175 28.04 26.25 -45.36
CA GLY A 175 29.15 25.44 -44.85
C GLY A 175 29.01 23.93 -45.06
N TRP A 176 27.84 23.43 -45.48
CA TRP A 176 27.65 22.02 -45.84
C TRP A 176 27.77 21.82 -47.35
N SER A 177 28.64 20.91 -47.78
CA SER A 177 28.77 20.49 -49.18
C SER A 177 28.32 19.04 -49.35
N ARG A 178 27.60 18.77 -50.44
CA ARG A 178 27.16 17.41 -50.77
C ARG A 178 28.34 16.64 -51.37
N GLY A 179 28.80 15.61 -50.68
CA GLY A 179 29.83 14.67 -51.16
C GLY A 179 29.28 13.25 -51.27
N SER A 180 29.79 12.47 -52.22
CA SER A 180 29.50 11.03 -52.33
C SER A 180 30.67 10.23 -51.75
N VAL A 181 30.38 9.22 -50.92
CA VAL A 181 31.39 8.30 -50.36
C VAL A 181 31.00 6.88 -50.71
N THR A 182 31.94 6.14 -51.31
CA THR A 182 31.76 4.72 -51.66
C THR A 182 32.31 3.84 -50.54
N LEU A 183 31.44 3.11 -49.84
CA LEU A 183 31.84 2.18 -48.80
C LEU A 183 31.92 0.76 -49.36
N LYS A 184 33.03 0.06 -49.07
CA LYS A 184 33.13 -1.40 -49.30
C LYS A 184 32.68 -2.13 -48.04
N ILE A 185 31.65 -2.96 -48.18
CA ILE A 185 31.12 -3.80 -47.12
C ILE A 185 31.91 -5.13 -47.11
N PRO A 186 32.26 -5.70 -45.94
CA PRO A 186 32.91 -7.01 -45.83
C PRO A 186 32.03 -8.18 -46.25
#